data_AF-A0A958YLX4-F1
#
_entry.id   AF-A0A958YLX4-F1
#
_cell.length_a   1.000
_cell.length_b   1.000
_cell.length_c   1.000
_cell.angle_alpha   90.00
_cell.angle_beta   90.00
_cell.angle_gamma   90.00
#
_symmetry.space_group_name_H-M   'P 1'
#
loop_
_entity.id
_entity.type
_entity.pdbx_description
1 polymer ?
#
loop_
_entity_poly.entity_id
_entity_poly.type
_entity_poly.pdbx_seq_one_letter_code
_entity_poly.pdbx_strand_id
1 'polypeptide(L)'
;NSRSAGADNNENSVIYNGDSKIGKIGIAETSESIRHAETLGAYLNDIYPKDNEPFVGGLERVRNRYTTRQMYIDEFEAIWEHQKQYHKALTDELKTIFGGRKKDGYAEDGVLFHQRPLRSQKHLVGYCTFEPNKTKCPISAIPNEKRRVYEWVNTLKCDLAGEPVKLTEDDKAEIVKLLYSKEKIKFKEVRKVIGKLDGYYQFNYKDDDPVVGTHTISNLSNKKFFGKQWFDLTEKEQEDIWHVLYSFDDRDKLKQYAINHWGFDGERADKISKFNVKDGYANLSRKAINNILPFLQLGFTYDVAVALGGVKNALGNDWEIHKAFVLDNVPEIVRSNLKGGYIDPLKAVLKKECKVSDKALNKLYHHSSAIDTKVLLERLPLGADADKEIQNIKNPVVITALFEIRKLVNQIIDDYGKPDEIKVEMARDLKISKSKRNDIRREQKRLERENDRVKAELDYIGQRHTHDNILKYKLWEECNKICPFTGRNIEVNQLFSGEVQIEHIHPWSKSLNDSFMNKTLC
;
A
#
# COMPACT_ATOMS: atom_id res chain seq x y z
N ASN A 1 1.46 8.25 -11.16
CA ASN A 1 2.27 9.00 -12.14
C ASN A 1 2.81 8.03 -13.15
N SER A 2 2.05 7.74 -14.19
CA SER A 2 2.45 6.80 -15.23
C SER A 2 3.32 7.48 -16.28
N ARG A 3 4.58 7.82 -15.95
CA ARG A 3 5.61 7.96 -17.00
C ARG A 3 6.07 6.60 -17.53
N SER A 4 5.43 5.52 -17.09
CA SER A 4 5.61 4.15 -17.56
C SER A 4 4.70 3.88 -18.76
N ALA A 5 5.04 4.47 -19.91
CA ALA A 5 4.59 4.01 -21.21
C ALA A 5 5.50 4.62 -22.28
N GLY A 6 6.53 3.87 -22.68
CA GLY A 6 7.43 4.30 -23.75
C GLY A 6 8.75 3.56 -23.72
N ALA A 7 8.78 2.46 -24.47
CA ALA A 7 9.93 1.89 -25.16
C ALA A 7 11.26 1.84 -24.39
N ASP A 8 11.49 0.75 -23.63
CA ASP A 8 12.85 0.28 -23.39
C ASP A 8 12.92 -1.19 -23.83
N ASN A 9 13.92 -1.53 -24.65
CA ASN A 9 14.17 -2.85 -25.25
C ASN A 9 14.62 -3.94 -24.23
N ASN A 10 14.34 -3.73 -22.93
CA ASN A 10 14.75 -4.62 -21.84
C ASN A 10 13.60 -4.80 -20.82
N GLU A 11 12.36 -4.80 -21.29
CA GLU A 11 11.20 -5.15 -20.46
C GLU A 11 11.10 -6.67 -20.30
N ASN A 12 11.33 -7.19 -19.08
CA ASN A 12 11.00 -8.57 -18.72
C ASN A 12 9.48 -8.80 -18.53
N SER A 13 8.64 -7.98 -19.16
CA SER A 13 7.19 -8.04 -18.97
C SER A 13 6.61 -9.23 -19.76
N VAL A 14 5.52 -9.82 -19.26
CA VAL A 14 4.76 -10.87 -19.98
C VAL A 14 4.26 -10.37 -21.33
N ILE A 15 4.03 -9.06 -21.47
CA ILE A 15 3.64 -8.43 -22.75
C ILE A 15 4.82 -8.45 -23.73
N TYR A 16 6.03 -8.19 -23.26
CA TYR A 16 7.23 -8.15 -24.10
C TYR A 16 7.69 -9.55 -24.53
N ASN A 17 7.73 -10.50 -23.59
CA ASN A 17 8.22 -11.87 -23.82
C ASN A 17 7.13 -12.87 -24.25
N GLY A 18 5.85 -12.54 -24.08
CA GLY A 18 4.74 -13.44 -24.33
C GLY A 18 4.29 -14.25 -23.11
N ASP A 19 3.15 -14.91 -23.25
CA ASP A 19 2.56 -15.80 -22.23
C ASP A 19 2.34 -17.19 -22.82
N SER A 20 3.23 -18.12 -22.48
CA SER A 20 3.20 -19.50 -22.94
C SER A 20 1.98 -20.27 -22.43
N LYS A 21 1.35 -19.87 -21.32
CA LYS A 21 0.17 -20.55 -20.77
C LYS A 21 -1.08 -20.33 -21.59
N ILE A 22 -1.17 -19.19 -22.28
CA ILE A 22 -2.29 -18.83 -23.16
C ILE A 22 -1.88 -18.78 -24.63
N GLY A 23 -0.63 -19.17 -24.95
CA GLY A 23 -0.09 -19.20 -26.31
C GLY A 23 -0.03 -17.82 -26.97
N LYS A 24 0.30 -16.77 -26.19
CA LYS A 24 0.36 -15.39 -26.70
C LYS A 24 1.80 -14.96 -26.95
N ILE A 25 2.10 -14.61 -28.20
CA ILE A 25 3.42 -14.18 -28.67
C ILE A 25 3.74 -12.77 -28.17
N GLY A 26 4.97 -12.59 -27.70
CA GLY A 26 5.48 -11.33 -27.16
C GLY A 26 5.74 -10.25 -28.21
N ILE A 27 5.92 -9.01 -27.76
CA ILE A 27 6.33 -7.88 -28.62
C ILE A 27 7.69 -8.16 -29.27
N ALA A 28 8.64 -8.78 -28.56
CA ALA A 28 9.99 -9.03 -29.08
C ALA A 28 9.96 -9.94 -30.32
N GLU A 29 9.28 -11.09 -30.19
CA GLU A 29 9.12 -12.07 -31.26
C GLU A 29 8.25 -11.53 -32.41
N THR A 30 7.20 -10.77 -32.10
CA THR A 30 6.39 -10.07 -33.11
C THR A 30 7.25 -9.09 -33.91
N SER A 31 8.09 -8.30 -33.23
CA SER A 31 9.01 -7.33 -33.89
C SER A 31 10.07 -8.02 -34.76
N GLU A 32 10.57 -9.19 -34.36
CA GLU A 32 11.48 -9.99 -35.20
C GLU A 32 10.76 -10.49 -36.46
N SER A 33 9.55 -11.03 -36.30
CA SER A 33 8.76 -11.53 -37.43
C SER A 33 8.43 -10.44 -38.46
N ILE A 34 8.12 -9.22 -38.00
CA ILE A 34 7.88 -8.06 -38.88
C ILE A 34 9.15 -7.68 -39.65
N ARG A 35 10.34 -7.75 -39.03
CA ARG A 35 11.60 -7.44 -39.73
C ARG A 35 11.86 -8.39 -40.89
N HIS A 36 11.42 -9.64 -40.79
CA HIS A 36 11.52 -10.61 -41.88
C HIS A 36 10.52 -10.36 -43.02
N ALA A 37 9.33 -9.85 -42.70
CA ALA A 37 8.26 -9.61 -43.68
C ALA A 37 8.20 -8.15 -44.20
N GLU A 38 9.16 -7.30 -43.81
CA GLU A 38 9.27 -5.86 -44.11
C GLU A 38 8.19 -4.97 -43.48
N THR A 39 6.93 -5.41 -43.45
CA THR A 39 5.82 -4.64 -42.86
C THR A 39 4.96 -5.51 -41.94
N LEU A 40 4.24 -4.88 -41.00
CA LEU A 40 3.27 -5.54 -40.13
C LEU A 40 2.16 -6.17 -40.96
N GLY A 41 1.65 -5.49 -41.97
CA GLY A 41 0.59 -5.99 -42.85
C GLY A 41 1.03 -7.26 -43.59
N ALA A 42 2.24 -7.26 -44.16
CA ALA A 42 2.82 -8.41 -44.85
C ALA A 42 2.99 -9.60 -43.90
N TYR A 43 3.57 -9.39 -42.70
CA TYR A 43 3.68 -10.43 -41.69
C TYR A 43 2.32 -11.00 -41.29
N LEU A 44 1.33 -10.14 -41.02
CA LEU A 44 0.00 -10.58 -40.61
C LEU A 44 -0.76 -11.33 -41.72
N ASN A 45 -0.45 -11.06 -42.98
CA ASN A 45 -0.99 -11.78 -44.13
C ASN A 45 -0.35 -13.17 -44.31
N ASP A 46 0.97 -13.30 -44.10
CA ASP A 46 1.71 -14.56 -44.27
C ASP A 46 1.17 -15.68 -43.36
N ILE A 47 0.81 -15.31 -42.14
CA ILE A 47 0.20 -16.20 -41.14
C ILE A 47 -1.33 -16.35 -41.29
N TYR A 48 -1.95 -15.60 -42.22
CA TYR A 48 -3.40 -15.67 -42.40
C TYR A 48 -3.73 -17.00 -43.09
N PRO A 49 -4.82 -17.69 -42.69
CA PRO A 49 -5.22 -18.93 -43.36
C PRO A 49 -5.42 -18.68 -44.86
N LYS A 50 -4.89 -19.57 -45.72
CA LYS A 50 -5.09 -19.48 -47.16
C LYS A 50 -6.57 -19.69 -47.50
N ASP A 51 -7.03 -19.01 -48.55
CA ASP A 51 -8.40 -19.13 -49.01
C ASP A 51 -8.79 -20.59 -49.26
N ASN A 52 -9.92 -21.00 -48.69
CA ASN A 52 -10.48 -22.36 -48.73
C ASN A 52 -9.75 -23.44 -47.91
N GLU A 53 -8.80 -23.07 -47.05
CA GLU A 53 -8.21 -24.01 -46.08
C GLU A 53 -8.88 -23.85 -44.69
N PRO A 54 -9.35 -24.94 -44.05
CA PRO A 54 -9.94 -24.85 -42.72
C PRO A 54 -8.90 -24.43 -41.69
N PHE A 55 -9.32 -23.61 -40.71
CA PHE A 55 -8.45 -23.17 -39.63
C PHE A 55 -7.91 -24.38 -38.85
N VAL A 56 -6.62 -24.67 -38.98
CA VAL A 56 -5.98 -25.77 -38.25
C VAL A 56 -5.74 -25.30 -36.81
N GLY A 57 -6.43 -25.91 -35.85
CA GLY A 57 -6.25 -25.63 -34.43
C GLY A 57 -4.80 -25.91 -34.01
N GLY A 58 -4.08 -24.84 -33.62
CA GLY A 58 -2.66 -24.90 -33.26
C GLY A 58 -1.76 -23.97 -34.08
N LEU A 59 -2.25 -23.41 -35.19
CA LEU A 59 -1.50 -22.43 -36.00
C LEU A 59 -1.66 -21.00 -35.48
N GLU A 60 -0.61 -20.21 -35.67
CA GLU A 60 -0.46 -18.83 -35.20
C GLU A 60 -1.64 -17.92 -35.57
N ARG A 61 -2.51 -17.60 -34.61
CA ARG A 61 -3.61 -16.66 -34.84
C ARG A 61 -3.08 -15.23 -34.91
N VAL A 62 -3.61 -14.45 -35.86
CA VAL A 62 -3.41 -12.99 -35.94
C VAL A 62 -3.58 -12.29 -34.58
N ARG A 63 -4.60 -12.70 -33.81
CA ARG A 63 -4.95 -12.09 -32.52
C ARG A 63 -4.13 -12.61 -31.32
N ASN A 64 -3.30 -13.64 -31.50
CA ASN A 64 -2.51 -14.26 -30.43
C ASN A 64 -1.14 -13.61 -30.24
N ARG A 65 -1.01 -12.31 -30.53
CA ARG A 65 0.24 -11.60 -30.33
C ARG A 65 0.05 -10.18 -29.86
N TYR A 66 1.10 -9.62 -29.27
CA TYR A 66 1.11 -8.23 -28.85
C TYR A 66 1.71 -7.36 -29.95
N THR A 67 0.86 -6.52 -30.54
CA THR A 67 1.26 -5.46 -31.46
C THR A 67 1.39 -4.13 -30.73
N THR A 68 2.42 -3.34 -31.05
CA THR A 68 2.61 -2.01 -30.48
C THR A 68 2.08 -0.94 -31.42
N ARG A 69 1.81 0.26 -30.87
CA ARG A 69 1.44 1.42 -31.70
C ARG A 69 2.53 1.76 -32.72
N GLN A 70 3.80 1.61 -32.33
CA GLN A 70 4.93 1.90 -33.22
C GLN A 70 4.88 1.03 -34.49
N MET A 71 4.56 -0.26 -34.37
CA MET A 71 4.44 -1.16 -35.53
C MET A 71 3.39 -0.65 -36.55
N TYR A 72 2.24 -0.15 -36.07
CA TYR A 72 1.22 0.42 -36.95
C TYR A 72 1.63 1.77 -37.54
N ILE A 73 2.45 2.53 -36.82
CA ILE A 73 2.99 3.79 -37.32
C ILE A 73 4.00 3.51 -38.44
N ASP A 74 4.92 2.57 -38.22
CA ASP A 74 5.92 2.20 -39.22
C ASP A 74 5.23 1.65 -40.49
N GLU A 75 4.17 0.83 -40.34
CA GLU A 75 3.30 0.38 -41.43
C GLU A 75 2.67 1.57 -42.18
N PHE A 76 2.08 2.52 -41.46
CA PHE A 76 1.44 3.69 -42.06
C PHE A 76 2.43 4.52 -42.85
N GLU A 77 3.63 4.76 -42.32
CA GLU A 77 4.68 5.51 -43.00
C GLU A 77 5.13 4.81 -44.28
N ALA A 78 5.35 3.48 -44.23
CA ALA A 78 5.70 2.69 -45.40
C ALA A 78 4.62 2.74 -46.50
N ILE A 79 3.35 2.57 -46.11
CA ILE A 79 2.22 2.67 -47.05
C ILE A 79 2.12 4.09 -47.61
N TRP A 80 2.22 5.12 -46.77
CA TRP A 80 2.06 6.52 -47.16
C TRP A 80 3.11 6.93 -48.20
N GLU A 81 4.39 6.66 -47.93
CA GLU A 81 5.49 7.04 -48.83
C GLU A 81 5.44 6.28 -50.16
N HIS A 82 4.97 5.02 -50.16
CA HIS A 82 4.76 4.27 -51.40
C HIS A 82 3.58 4.84 -52.20
N GLN A 83 2.42 5.04 -51.55
CA GLN A 83 1.20 5.50 -52.23
C GLN A 83 1.27 6.96 -52.70
N LYS A 84 2.05 7.82 -52.03
CA LYS A 84 2.26 9.24 -52.41
C LYS A 84 2.82 9.39 -53.83
N GLN A 85 3.54 8.38 -54.33
CA GLN A 85 4.09 8.35 -55.69
C GLN A 85 3.00 8.23 -56.77
N TYR A 86 1.86 7.61 -56.43
CA TYR A 86 0.76 7.35 -57.37
C TYR A 86 -0.43 8.30 -57.16
N HIS A 87 -0.58 8.88 -55.97
CA HIS A 87 -1.75 9.66 -55.57
C HIS A 87 -1.40 11.08 -55.14
N LYS A 88 -1.63 12.06 -56.02
CA LYS A 88 -1.38 13.50 -55.75
C LYS A 88 -2.18 14.07 -54.57
N ALA A 89 -3.26 13.41 -54.16
CA ALA A 89 -4.08 13.81 -53.01
C ALA A 89 -3.36 13.61 -51.66
N LEU A 90 -2.29 12.80 -51.60
CA LEU A 90 -1.51 12.55 -50.39
C LEU A 90 -0.51 13.68 -50.13
N THR A 91 -1.06 14.85 -49.77
CA THR A 91 -0.28 16.05 -49.43
C THR A 91 0.25 16.00 -48.00
N ASP A 92 1.27 16.82 -47.70
CA ASP A 92 1.82 16.90 -46.34
C ASP A 92 0.81 17.49 -45.33
N GLU A 93 -0.11 18.34 -45.81
CA GLU A 93 -1.27 18.81 -45.05
C GLU A 93 -2.17 17.63 -44.64
N LEU A 94 -2.47 16.73 -45.58
CA LEU A 94 -3.27 15.53 -45.29
C LEU A 94 -2.53 14.58 -44.35
N LYS A 95 -1.21 14.40 -44.54
CA LYS A 95 -0.37 13.58 -43.66
C LYS A 95 -0.44 14.11 -42.22
N THR A 96 -0.35 15.42 -42.04
CA THR A 96 -0.48 16.10 -40.74
C THR A 96 -1.80 15.77 -40.05
N ILE A 97 -2.91 15.75 -40.80
CA ILE A 97 -4.24 15.45 -40.25
C ILE A 97 -4.35 13.97 -39.86
N PHE A 98 -3.88 13.04 -40.70
CA PHE A 98 -4.12 11.61 -40.50
C PHE A 98 -3.09 10.93 -39.60
N GLY A 99 -1.80 11.07 -39.91
CA GLY A 99 -0.74 10.26 -39.32
C GLY A 99 0.47 11.02 -38.80
N GLY A 100 0.48 12.35 -38.90
CA GLY A 100 1.53 13.18 -38.31
C GLY A 100 1.66 12.89 -36.81
N ARG A 101 2.88 12.84 -36.28
CA ARG A 101 3.13 12.60 -34.86
C ARG A 101 3.83 13.76 -34.22
N LYS A 102 3.43 14.10 -33.00
CA LYS A 102 4.09 15.14 -32.22
C LYS A 102 5.58 14.88 -32.02
N LYS A 103 5.95 13.60 -31.90
CA LYS A 103 7.36 13.16 -31.76
C LYS A 103 8.21 13.40 -33.02
N ASP A 104 7.59 13.45 -34.19
CA ASP A 104 8.28 13.66 -35.47
C ASP A 104 8.27 15.15 -35.89
N GLY A 105 7.89 16.05 -34.98
CA GLY A 105 7.90 17.50 -35.22
C GLY A 105 6.56 18.09 -35.67
N TYR A 106 5.48 17.30 -35.73
CA TYR A 106 4.14 17.82 -35.96
C TYR A 106 3.59 18.52 -34.71
N ALA A 107 2.64 19.45 -34.87
CA ALA A 107 2.07 20.18 -33.73
C ALA A 107 1.31 19.26 -32.77
N GLU A 108 0.57 18.30 -33.32
CA GLU A 108 -0.28 17.34 -32.62
C GLU A 108 -0.19 15.97 -33.31
N ASP A 109 -0.61 14.91 -32.61
CA ASP A 109 -0.81 13.61 -33.24
C ASP A 109 -2.06 13.65 -34.13
N GLY A 110 -1.92 13.16 -35.37
CA GLY A 110 -3.00 13.02 -36.33
C GLY A 110 -4.05 12.00 -35.88
N VAL A 111 -5.19 11.98 -36.54
CA VAL A 111 -6.41 11.25 -36.13
C VAL A 111 -6.15 9.76 -35.84
N LEU A 112 -5.27 9.10 -36.60
CA LEU A 112 -4.94 7.69 -36.42
C LEU A 112 -4.15 7.43 -35.12
N PHE A 113 -3.29 8.39 -34.74
CA PHE A 113 -2.34 8.22 -33.64
C PHE A 113 -2.65 9.06 -32.40
N HIS A 114 -3.68 9.89 -32.46
CA HIS A 114 -4.15 10.62 -31.31
C HIS A 114 -4.65 9.67 -30.21
N GLN A 115 -4.28 9.97 -28.95
CA GLN A 115 -4.81 9.31 -27.77
C GLN A 115 -5.11 10.33 -26.70
N ARG A 116 -6.33 10.28 -26.16
CA ARG A 116 -6.68 11.15 -25.04
C ARG A 116 -5.81 10.81 -23.82
N PRO A 117 -5.25 11.81 -23.13
CA PRO A 117 -4.53 11.57 -21.89
C PRO A 117 -5.47 10.95 -20.85
N LEU A 118 -4.91 10.16 -19.95
CA LEU A 118 -5.66 9.60 -18.83
C LEU A 118 -6.24 10.72 -17.97
N ARG A 119 -7.51 10.57 -17.57
CA ARG A 119 -8.15 11.55 -16.69
C ARG A 119 -7.52 11.51 -15.30
N SER A 120 -7.35 12.69 -14.72
CA SER A 120 -6.87 12.84 -13.35
C SER A 120 -7.84 12.19 -12.34
N GLN A 121 -7.32 11.26 -11.55
CA GLN A 121 -8.05 10.61 -10.45
C GLN A 121 -7.85 11.36 -9.11
N LYS A 122 -7.31 12.59 -9.12
CA LYS A 122 -7.04 13.36 -7.90
C LYS A 122 -8.28 13.60 -7.02
N HIS A 123 -9.47 13.64 -7.62
CA HIS A 123 -10.74 13.78 -6.89
C HIS A 123 -11.12 12.54 -6.06
N LEU A 124 -10.51 11.37 -6.32
CA LEU A 124 -10.73 10.13 -5.56
C LEU A 124 -9.84 10.01 -4.33
N VAL A 125 -8.94 10.97 -4.11
CA VAL A 125 -8.01 10.97 -2.98
C VAL A 125 -8.78 11.31 -1.71
N GLY A 126 -8.71 10.43 -0.71
CA GLY A 126 -9.35 10.65 0.58
C GLY A 126 -8.76 11.83 1.37
N TYR A 127 -9.48 12.24 2.41
CA TYR A 127 -9.10 13.33 3.29
C TYR A 127 -8.25 12.88 4.49
N CYS A 128 -7.52 13.82 5.07
CA CYS A 128 -6.69 13.63 6.24
C CYS A 128 -7.53 13.46 7.51
N THR A 129 -7.17 12.49 8.35
CA THR A 129 -7.84 12.23 9.64
C THR A 129 -7.87 13.45 10.56
N PHE A 130 -6.80 14.26 10.57
CA PHE A 130 -6.69 15.44 11.43
C PHE A 130 -7.09 16.76 10.74
N GLU A 131 -7.23 16.75 9.42
CA GLU A 131 -7.53 17.95 8.63
C GLU A 131 -8.58 17.56 7.57
N PRO A 132 -9.86 17.41 7.95
CA PRO A 132 -10.89 16.81 7.10
C PRO A 132 -11.12 17.54 5.76
N ASN A 133 -10.75 18.83 5.68
CA ASN A 133 -10.85 19.63 4.46
C ASN A 133 -9.59 19.57 3.57
N LYS A 134 -8.60 18.74 3.92
CA LYS A 134 -7.34 18.61 3.18
C LYS A 134 -7.15 17.18 2.72
N THR A 135 -6.81 17.01 1.45
CA THR A 135 -6.50 15.71 0.87
C THR A 135 -5.23 15.12 1.49
N LYS A 136 -5.15 13.79 1.44
CA LYS A 136 -3.97 13.04 1.88
C LYS A 136 -2.72 13.42 1.07
N CYS A 137 -1.58 13.44 1.75
CA CYS A 137 -0.28 13.74 1.17
C CYS A 137 0.22 12.54 0.32
N PRO A 138 0.81 12.75 -0.87
CA PRO A 138 1.47 11.67 -1.60
C PRO A 138 2.56 11.00 -0.76
N ILE A 139 2.69 9.67 -0.84
CA ILE A 139 3.70 8.96 -0.02
C ILE A 139 5.13 9.35 -0.36
N SER A 140 5.37 9.77 -1.61
CA SER A 140 6.68 10.22 -2.11
C SER A 140 7.08 11.61 -1.65
N ALA A 141 6.16 12.40 -1.09
CA ALA A 141 6.44 13.78 -0.70
C ALA A 141 7.54 13.80 0.36
N ILE A 142 8.53 14.67 0.17
CA ILE A 142 9.70 14.81 1.03
C ILE A 142 9.33 14.91 2.52
N PRO A 143 8.45 15.83 2.96
CA PRO A 143 8.07 15.91 4.37
C PRO A 143 7.40 14.62 4.90
N ASN A 144 6.71 13.85 4.06
CA ASN A 144 6.14 12.57 4.48
C ASN A 144 7.22 11.49 4.66
N GLU A 145 8.22 11.44 3.76
CA GLU A 145 9.37 10.53 3.91
C GLU A 145 10.18 10.88 5.16
N LYS A 146 10.49 12.17 5.39
CA LYS A 146 11.14 12.64 6.62
C LYS A 146 10.35 12.22 7.87
N ARG A 147 9.03 12.47 7.90
CA ARG A 147 8.15 12.10 9.02
C ARG A 147 8.22 10.62 9.35
N ARG A 148 8.15 9.74 8.34
CA ARG A 148 8.22 8.28 8.54
C ARG A 148 9.56 7.84 9.13
N VAL A 149 10.65 8.45 8.67
CA VAL A 149 12.00 8.14 9.18
C VAL A 149 12.10 8.53 10.64
N TYR A 150 11.77 9.76 11.01
CA TYR A 150 11.83 10.20 12.41
C TYR A 150 10.84 9.45 13.32
N GLU A 151 9.63 9.16 12.81
CA GLU A 151 8.67 8.31 13.52
C GLU A 151 9.28 6.97 13.90
N TRP A 152 9.98 6.30 12.96
CA TRP A 152 10.63 5.02 13.23
C TRP A 152 11.85 5.15 14.15
N VAL A 153 12.73 6.13 13.90
CA VAL A 153 13.94 6.37 14.72
C VAL A 153 13.57 6.61 16.18
N ASN A 154 12.48 7.33 16.45
CA ASN A 154 12.02 7.61 17.81
C ASN A 154 11.38 6.39 18.52
N THR A 155 11.20 5.26 17.81
CA THR A 155 10.79 3.98 18.41
C THR A 155 11.96 3.12 18.87
N LEU A 156 13.19 3.47 18.52
CA LEU A 156 14.36 2.67 18.86
C LEU A 156 14.58 2.67 20.38
N LYS A 157 14.64 1.47 20.93
CA LYS A 157 15.01 1.20 22.32
C LYS A 157 16.25 0.33 22.32
N CYS A 158 17.18 0.63 23.21
CA CYS A 158 18.42 -0.09 23.36
C CYS A 158 18.68 -0.32 24.84
N ASP A 159 19.03 -1.53 25.20
CA ASP A 159 19.47 -1.89 26.53
C ASP A 159 20.95 -2.28 26.45
N LEU A 160 21.76 -1.85 27.42
CA LEU A 160 23.15 -2.24 27.57
C LEU A 160 23.25 -3.19 28.76
N ALA A 161 23.56 -4.46 28.51
CA ALA A 161 23.63 -5.49 29.55
C ALA A 161 22.37 -5.57 30.45
N GLY A 162 21.18 -5.32 29.86
CA GLY A 162 19.89 -5.35 30.56
C GLY A 162 19.41 -4.01 31.10
N GLU A 163 20.25 -2.96 31.09
CA GLU A 163 19.88 -1.62 31.55
C GLU A 163 19.50 -0.71 30.38
N PRO A 164 18.35 0.00 30.43
CA PRO A 164 17.92 0.88 29.35
C PRO A 164 18.91 2.03 29.10
N VAL A 165 19.37 2.16 27.85
CA VAL A 165 20.25 3.25 27.39
C VAL A 165 19.53 4.07 26.32
N LYS A 166 19.50 5.39 26.52
CA LYS A 166 18.98 6.32 25.51
C LYS A 166 20.02 6.51 24.40
N LEU A 167 19.57 6.39 23.15
CA LEU A 167 20.37 6.78 22.00
C LEU A 167 20.62 8.30 22.02
N THR A 168 21.85 8.71 21.71
CA THR A 168 22.23 10.12 21.64
C THR A 168 21.60 10.79 20.42
N GLU A 169 21.59 12.13 20.40
CA GLU A 169 21.13 12.85 19.21
C GLU A 169 22.06 12.63 18.00
N ASP A 170 23.37 12.43 18.23
CA ASP A 170 24.33 12.07 17.19
C ASP A 170 24.05 10.67 16.62
N ASP A 171 23.72 9.70 17.48
CA ASP A 171 23.30 8.36 17.05
C ASP A 171 22.09 8.47 16.11
N LYS A 172 21.05 9.20 16.53
CA LYS A 172 19.84 9.41 15.73
C LYS A 172 20.16 10.10 14.41
N ALA A 173 21.03 11.12 14.41
CA ALA A 173 21.42 11.84 13.20
C ALA A 173 22.10 10.93 12.17
N GLU A 174 23.03 10.06 12.60
CA GLU A 174 23.69 9.11 11.70
C GLU A 174 22.72 8.04 11.18
N ILE A 175 21.76 7.59 12.00
CA ILE A 175 20.69 6.68 11.55
C ILE A 175 19.81 7.36 10.49
N VAL A 176 19.37 8.59 10.71
CA VAL A 176 18.54 9.35 9.76
C VAL A 176 19.29 9.51 8.43
N LYS A 177 20.56 9.88 8.47
CA LYS A 177 21.42 10.01 7.29
C LYS A 177 21.57 8.70 6.52
N LEU A 178 21.72 7.57 7.22
CA LEU A 178 21.71 6.24 6.59
C LEU A 178 20.37 5.97 5.89
N LEU A 179 19.24 6.24 6.55
CA LEU A 179 17.89 6.03 6.00
C LEU A 179 17.53 6.99 4.85
N TYR A 180 18.17 8.16 4.80
CA TYR A 180 18.09 9.07 3.66
C TYR A 180 18.95 8.62 2.49
N SER A 181 19.94 7.75 2.69
CA SER A 181 20.82 7.27 1.62
C SER A 181 20.34 6.00 0.92
N LYS A 182 19.42 5.25 1.53
CA LYS A 182 18.96 3.94 1.04
C LYS A 182 17.45 3.76 1.23
N GLU A 183 16.82 3.03 0.31
CA GLU A 183 15.38 2.75 0.39
C GLU A 183 15.03 1.61 1.36
N LYS A 184 15.87 0.58 1.39
CA LYS A 184 15.73 -0.58 2.28
C LYS A 184 17.11 -0.99 2.77
N ILE A 185 17.20 -1.28 4.07
CA ILE A 185 18.41 -1.76 4.73
C ILE A 185 18.04 -2.86 5.71
N LYS A 186 19.04 -3.63 6.15
CA LYS A 186 18.88 -4.50 7.32
C LYS A 186 19.15 -3.72 8.60
N PHE A 187 18.47 -4.05 9.70
CA PHE A 187 18.70 -3.39 10.99
C PHE A 187 20.16 -3.52 11.48
N LYS A 188 20.87 -4.59 11.10
CA LYS A 188 22.31 -4.72 11.33
C LYS A 188 23.13 -3.53 10.82
N GLU A 189 22.74 -2.92 9.70
CA GLU A 189 23.42 -1.73 9.16
C GLU A 189 23.20 -0.49 10.04
N VAL A 190 22.04 -0.39 10.70
CA VAL A 190 21.73 0.68 11.66
C VAL A 190 22.64 0.57 12.88
N ARG A 191 22.77 -0.64 13.47
CA ARG A 191 23.69 -0.87 14.58
C ARG A 191 25.14 -0.58 14.21
N LYS A 192 25.52 -0.90 12.97
CA LYS A 192 26.86 -0.61 12.44
C LYS A 192 27.16 0.88 12.37
N VAL A 193 26.23 1.72 11.89
CA VAL A 193 26.50 3.15 11.70
C VAL A 193 26.67 3.90 13.03
N ILE A 194 26.04 3.44 14.10
CA ILE A 194 26.13 4.03 15.44
C ILE A 194 27.15 3.32 16.35
N GLY A 195 27.94 2.39 15.83
CA GLY A 195 28.97 1.68 16.58
C GLY A 195 28.45 0.71 17.67
N LYS A 196 27.19 0.25 17.60
CA LYS A 196 26.55 -0.61 18.62
C LYS A 196 26.28 -2.03 18.11
N LEU A 197 27.28 -2.63 17.46
CA LEU A 197 27.23 -4.01 16.93
C LEU A 197 27.52 -5.09 17.97
N ASP A 198 28.05 -4.71 19.12
CA ASP A 198 28.31 -5.64 20.22
C ASP A 198 27.01 -6.28 20.72
N GLY A 199 27.08 -7.57 21.08
CA GLY A 199 25.97 -8.33 21.66
C GLY A 199 25.51 -7.83 23.03
N TYR A 200 26.31 -7.00 23.72
CA TYR A 200 25.87 -6.29 24.93
C TYR A 200 24.75 -5.29 24.67
N TYR A 201 24.64 -4.74 23.45
CA TYR A 201 23.57 -3.85 23.05
C TYR A 201 22.39 -4.64 22.49
N GLN A 202 21.29 -4.68 23.24
CA GLN A 202 20.05 -5.34 22.85
C GLN A 202 19.04 -4.30 22.38
N PHE A 203 18.60 -4.43 21.13
CA PHE A 203 17.60 -3.53 20.54
C PHE A 203 16.24 -4.20 20.44
N ASN A 204 15.19 -3.38 20.34
CA ASN A 204 13.83 -3.85 20.06
C ASN A 204 13.59 -4.37 18.62
N TYR A 205 14.66 -4.52 17.82
CA TYR A 205 14.66 -5.03 16.45
C TYR A 205 15.77 -6.07 16.26
N LYS A 206 15.53 -7.08 15.42
CA LYS A 206 16.50 -8.12 15.07
C LYS A 206 17.37 -7.68 13.89
N ASP A 207 18.60 -8.18 13.82
CA ASP A 207 19.59 -7.80 12.78
C ASP A 207 19.07 -7.94 11.34
N ASP A 208 18.27 -8.98 11.06
CA ASP A 208 17.71 -9.25 9.74
C ASP A 208 16.38 -8.54 9.46
N ASP A 209 15.83 -7.79 10.42
CA ASP A 209 14.59 -7.07 10.21
C ASP A 209 14.77 -6.00 9.13
N PRO A 210 13.87 -5.94 8.13
CA PRO A 210 13.95 -4.95 7.07
C PRO A 210 13.53 -3.57 7.60
N VAL A 211 14.43 -2.60 7.46
CA VAL A 211 14.15 -1.20 7.78
C VAL A 211 13.94 -0.43 6.48
N VAL A 212 12.84 0.31 6.41
CA VAL A 212 12.47 1.11 5.24
C VAL A 212 12.96 2.54 5.44
N GLY A 213 13.91 2.96 4.60
CA GLY A 213 14.37 4.34 4.51
C GLY A 213 13.49 5.15 3.55
N THR A 214 14.13 5.88 2.65
CA THR A 214 13.47 6.82 1.74
C THR A 214 13.62 6.39 0.29
N HIS A 215 12.63 6.63 -0.55
CA HIS A 215 12.73 6.35 -1.98
C HIS A 215 13.06 7.61 -2.76
N THR A 216 12.34 8.71 -2.52
CA THR A 216 12.59 9.98 -3.20
C THR A 216 13.93 10.55 -2.76
N ILE A 217 14.14 10.74 -1.45
CA ILE A 217 15.35 11.39 -0.92
C ILE A 217 16.62 10.60 -1.27
N SER A 218 16.61 9.28 -1.10
CA SER A 218 17.78 8.43 -1.41
C SER A 218 18.15 8.40 -2.88
N ASN A 219 17.17 8.44 -3.79
CA ASN A 219 17.47 8.52 -5.22
C ASN A 219 18.02 9.90 -5.59
N LEU A 220 17.39 10.98 -5.11
CA LEU A 220 17.80 12.34 -5.47
C LEU A 220 19.16 12.73 -4.87
N SER A 221 19.48 12.25 -3.67
CA SER A 221 20.79 12.43 -3.04
C SER A 221 21.90 11.49 -3.57
N ASN A 222 21.58 10.61 -4.51
CA ASN A 222 22.58 9.76 -5.14
C ASN A 222 23.41 10.56 -6.17
N LYS A 223 24.69 10.23 -6.33
CA LYS A 223 25.61 10.86 -7.30
C LYS A 223 25.09 10.83 -8.76
N LYS A 224 24.22 9.88 -9.09
CA LYS A 224 23.55 9.81 -10.41
C LYS A 224 22.61 10.99 -10.66
N PHE A 225 22.15 11.66 -9.61
CA PHE A 225 21.35 12.90 -9.64
C PHE A 225 22.10 13.94 -8.78
N PHE A 226 21.44 14.60 -7.82
CA PHE A 226 22.02 15.74 -7.09
C PHE A 226 23.20 15.36 -6.18
N GLY A 227 23.37 14.10 -5.78
CA GLY A 227 24.49 13.73 -4.91
C GLY A 227 24.41 14.39 -3.53
N LYS A 228 25.57 14.64 -2.91
CA LYS A 228 25.63 15.25 -1.56
C LYS A 228 25.04 16.66 -1.51
N GLN A 229 25.14 17.43 -2.60
CA GLN A 229 24.62 18.79 -2.71
C GLN A 229 23.10 18.85 -2.49
N TRP A 230 22.40 17.72 -2.63
CA TRP A 230 20.98 17.62 -2.31
C TRP A 230 20.64 18.13 -0.90
N PHE A 231 21.51 17.85 0.08
CA PHE A 231 21.28 18.24 1.46
C PHE A 231 21.66 19.71 1.75
N ASP A 232 22.36 20.37 0.81
CA ASP A 232 22.67 21.79 0.88
C ASP A 232 21.54 22.65 0.30
N LEU A 233 20.62 22.05 -0.46
CA LEU A 233 19.42 22.71 -0.99
C LEU A 233 18.46 23.07 0.14
N THR A 234 17.83 24.23 0.00
CA THR A 234 16.74 24.66 0.88
C THR A 234 15.56 23.70 0.78
N GLU A 235 14.72 23.64 1.83
CA GLU A 235 13.53 22.79 1.81
C GLU A 235 12.62 23.12 0.62
N LYS A 236 12.51 24.40 0.26
CA LYS A 236 11.72 24.84 -0.88
C LYS A 236 12.27 24.29 -2.20
N GLU A 237 13.58 24.37 -2.44
CA GLU A 237 14.19 23.84 -3.66
C GLU A 237 14.01 22.32 -3.77
N GLN A 238 14.21 21.59 -2.66
CA GLN A 238 13.95 20.15 -2.64
C GLN A 238 12.49 19.84 -2.98
N GLU A 239 11.54 20.61 -2.43
CA GLU A 239 10.12 20.46 -2.70
C GLU A 239 9.75 20.80 -4.14
N ASP A 240 10.32 21.86 -4.70
CA ASP A 240 10.10 22.27 -6.10
C ASP A 240 10.60 21.19 -7.07
N ILE A 241 11.78 20.62 -6.81
CA ILE A 241 12.30 19.46 -7.56
C ILE A 241 11.33 18.28 -7.47
N TRP A 242 10.83 17.96 -6.27
CA TRP A 242 9.83 16.91 -6.11
C TRP A 242 8.54 17.22 -6.89
N HIS A 243 8.07 18.47 -6.88
CA HIS A 243 6.86 18.88 -7.61
C HIS A 243 7.01 18.72 -9.12
N VAL A 244 8.17 19.06 -9.68
CA VAL A 244 8.51 18.80 -11.08
C VAL A 244 8.44 17.30 -11.35
N LEU A 245 9.11 16.49 -10.54
CA LEU A 245 9.12 15.03 -10.67
C LEU A 245 7.76 14.37 -10.39
N TYR A 246 6.87 15.01 -9.67
CA TYR A 246 5.53 14.51 -9.42
C TYR A 246 4.51 14.97 -10.47
N SER A 247 4.75 16.09 -11.16
CA SER A 247 3.74 16.72 -12.03
C SER A 247 3.97 16.46 -13.52
N PHE A 248 5.22 16.35 -13.96
CA PHE A 248 5.50 16.05 -15.37
C PHE A 248 4.96 14.66 -15.74
N ASP A 249 4.26 14.58 -16.86
CA ASP A 249 3.74 13.36 -17.48
C ASP A 249 4.61 12.90 -18.66
N ASP A 250 5.40 13.81 -19.23
CA ASP A 250 6.28 13.59 -20.39
C ASP A 250 7.77 13.54 -19.99
N ARG A 251 8.47 12.49 -20.44
CA ARG A 251 9.89 12.26 -20.14
C ARG A 251 10.80 13.23 -20.90
N ASP A 252 10.51 13.52 -22.17
CA ASP A 252 11.36 14.38 -23.00
C ASP A 252 11.30 15.81 -22.50
N LYS A 253 10.11 16.30 -22.13
CA LYS A 253 9.96 17.61 -21.49
C LYS A 253 10.70 17.69 -20.16
N LEU A 254 10.65 16.63 -19.35
CA LEU A 254 11.39 16.59 -18.09
C LEU A 254 12.91 16.57 -18.31
N LYS A 255 13.38 15.83 -19.33
CA LYS A 255 14.80 15.81 -19.73
C LYS A 255 15.27 17.22 -20.11
N GLN A 256 14.52 17.92 -20.96
CA GLN A 256 14.82 19.30 -21.35
C GLN A 256 14.78 20.25 -20.15
N TYR A 257 13.79 20.10 -19.26
CA TYR A 257 13.71 20.88 -18.03
C TYR A 257 14.94 20.68 -17.15
N ALA A 258 15.40 19.44 -16.97
CA ALA A 258 16.57 19.12 -16.16
C ALA A 258 17.87 19.73 -16.73
N ILE A 259 18.03 19.74 -18.05
CA ILE A 259 19.17 20.38 -18.72
C ILE A 259 19.14 21.89 -18.47
N ASN A 260 17.99 22.53 -18.73
CA ASN A 260 17.86 23.98 -18.73
C ASN A 260 17.85 24.61 -17.32
N HIS A 261 17.27 23.92 -16.33
CA HIS A 261 17.05 24.48 -15.00
C HIS A 261 17.92 23.86 -13.91
N TRP A 262 18.40 22.63 -14.08
CA TRP A 262 19.26 21.97 -13.08
C TRP A 262 20.71 21.81 -13.56
N GLY A 263 21.03 22.22 -14.79
CA GLY A 263 22.37 22.11 -15.36
C GLY A 263 22.83 20.66 -15.52
N PHE A 264 21.90 19.73 -15.71
CA PHE A 264 22.25 18.32 -15.92
C PHE A 264 22.82 18.14 -17.33
N ASP A 265 23.86 17.32 -17.46
CA ASP A 265 24.30 16.82 -18.76
C ASP A 265 23.23 15.90 -19.39
N GLY A 266 23.39 15.58 -20.69
CA GLY A 266 22.42 14.78 -21.43
C GLY A 266 22.18 13.38 -20.86
N GLU A 267 23.20 12.76 -20.26
CA GLU A 267 23.11 11.42 -19.67
C GLU A 267 22.35 11.44 -18.34
N ARG A 268 22.69 12.39 -17.48
CA ARG A 268 22.06 12.61 -16.17
C ARG A 268 20.60 13.06 -16.34
N ALA A 269 20.33 13.91 -17.32
CA ALA A 269 18.99 14.33 -17.69
C ALA A 269 18.13 13.16 -18.20
N ASP A 270 18.73 12.24 -18.98
CA ASP A 270 18.05 11.00 -19.41
C ASP A 270 17.70 10.09 -18.23
N LYS A 271 18.64 9.93 -17.29
CA LYS A 271 18.41 9.10 -16.10
C LYS A 271 17.29 9.65 -15.23
N ILE A 272 17.24 10.97 -15.00
CA ILE A 272 16.22 11.58 -14.13
C ILE A 272 14.85 11.64 -14.81
N SER A 273 14.78 11.75 -16.14
CA SER A 273 13.51 11.71 -16.85
C SER A 273 12.80 10.36 -16.72
N LYS A 274 13.58 9.27 -16.54
CA LYS A 274 13.09 7.91 -16.29
C LYS A 274 12.79 7.63 -14.81
N PHE A 275 13.23 8.49 -13.88
CA PHE A 275 12.96 8.32 -12.46
C PHE A 275 11.49 8.61 -12.15
N ASN A 276 10.85 7.66 -11.47
CA ASN A 276 9.48 7.78 -10.99
C ASN A 276 9.46 7.79 -9.47
N VAL A 277 8.79 8.78 -8.90
CA VAL A 277 8.47 8.80 -7.48
C VAL A 277 7.39 7.76 -7.16
N LYS A 278 7.33 7.29 -5.91
CA LYS A 278 6.35 6.29 -5.48
C LYS A 278 4.91 6.80 -5.56
N ASP A 279 4.07 6.00 -6.21
CA ASP A 279 2.62 6.23 -6.27
C ASP A 279 1.91 5.82 -4.97
N GLY A 280 0.92 6.61 -4.56
CA GLY A 280 0.10 6.35 -3.38
C GLY A 280 0.00 7.56 -2.46
N TYR A 281 -0.82 7.44 -1.41
CA TYR A 281 -1.10 8.51 -0.45
C TYR A 281 -0.94 8.02 0.99
N ALA A 282 -0.38 8.88 1.84
CA ALA A 282 -0.29 8.69 3.28
C ALA A 282 -1.65 8.88 3.95
N ASN A 283 -1.77 8.62 5.26
CA ASN A 283 -3.02 8.86 5.99
C ASN A 283 -3.24 10.32 6.39
N LEU A 284 -2.18 11.14 6.33
CA LEU A 284 -2.17 12.54 6.76
C LEU A 284 -2.04 13.50 5.58
N SER A 285 -2.54 14.72 5.72
CA SER A 285 -2.31 15.81 4.77
C SER A 285 -0.92 16.40 4.95
N ARG A 286 -0.41 17.08 3.93
CA ARG A 286 0.89 17.78 4.01
C ARG A 286 0.91 18.81 5.15
N LYS A 287 -0.19 19.51 5.40
CA LYS A 287 -0.34 20.46 6.51
C LYS A 287 -0.14 19.78 7.87
N ALA A 288 -0.84 18.67 8.11
CA ALA A 288 -0.71 17.92 9.36
C ALA A 288 0.72 17.39 9.53
N ILE A 289 1.33 16.87 8.46
CA ILE A 289 2.71 16.39 8.48
C ILE A 289 3.68 17.51 8.85
N ASN A 290 3.56 18.70 8.26
CA ASN A 290 4.43 19.84 8.55
C ASN A 290 4.25 20.39 9.97
N ASN A 291 3.07 20.20 10.57
CA ASN A 291 2.84 20.52 11.98
C ASN A 291 3.48 19.48 12.93
N ILE A 292 3.52 18.20 12.54
CA ILE A 292 4.00 17.09 13.39
C ILE A 292 5.52 16.90 13.28
N LEU A 293 6.06 17.00 12.07
CA LEU A 293 7.46 16.67 11.75
C LEU A 293 8.48 17.39 12.66
N PRO A 294 8.36 18.69 12.96
CA PRO A 294 9.33 19.38 13.82
C PRO A 294 9.47 18.74 15.21
N PHE A 295 8.38 18.21 15.77
CA PHE A 295 8.40 17.57 17.08
C PHE A 295 8.97 16.15 17.02
N LEU A 296 8.77 15.44 15.92
CA LEU A 296 9.49 14.18 15.67
C LEU A 296 11.01 14.42 15.56
N GLN A 297 11.43 15.53 14.94
CA GLN A 297 12.84 15.91 14.84
C GLN A 297 13.46 16.26 16.20
N LEU A 298 12.67 16.73 17.16
CA LEU A 298 13.07 16.92 18.56
C LEU A 298 13.14 15.61 19.37
N GLY A 299 12.85 14.46 18.74
CA GLY A 299 12.91 13.15 19.39
C GLY A 299 11.64 12.72 20.12
N PHE A 300 10.54 13.47 20.02
CA PHE A 300 9.26 13.05 20.61
C PHE A 300 8.68 11.85 19.86
N THR A 301 8.03 10.94 20.60
CA THR A 301 7.26 9.83 20.02
C THR A 301 6.09 10.34 19.20
N TYR A 302 5.57 9.53 18.29
CA TYR A 302 4.56 9.95 17.33
C TYR A 302 3.27 10.47 17.98
N ASP A 303 2.78 9.82 19.03
CA ASP A 303 1.63 10.25 19.83
C ASP A 303 1.82 11.65 20.43
N VAL A 304 2.98 11.91 21.05
CA VAL A 304 3.33 13.22 21.62
C VAL A 304 3.50 14.26 20.53
N ALA A 305 4.19 13.92 19.44
CA ALA A 305 4.39 14.82 18.30
C ALA A 305 3.06 15.19 17.60
N VAL A 306 2.10 14.27 17.56
CA VAL A 306 0.74 14.53 17.07
C VAL A 306 0.04 15.54 17.98
N ALA A 307 0.07 15.34 19.30
CA ALA A 307 -0.54 16.28 20.24
C ALA A 307 0.09 17.67 20.14
N LEU A 308 1.42 17.77 20.16
CA LEU A 308 2.16 19.03 19.98
C LEU A 308 1.85 19.69 18.64
N GLY A 309 1.80 18.92 17.54
CA GLY A 309 1.39 19.40 16.22
C GLY A 309 -0.04 19.95 16.20
N GLY A 310 -0.94 19.31 16.94
CA GLY A 310 -2.31 19.77 17.15
C GLY A 310 -2.38 21.08 17.94
N VAL A 311 -1.61 21.20 19.02
CA VAL A 311 -1.53 22.41 19.84
C VAL A 311 -0.95 23.58 19.03
N LYS A 312 0.11 23.34 18.26
CA LYS A 312 0.66 24.32 17.30
C LYS A 312 -0.39 24.77 16.29
N ASN A 313 -1.19 23.84 15.76
CA ASN A 313 -2.27 24.15 14.82
C ASN A 313 -3.42 24.96 15.48
N ALA A 314 -3.71 24.71 16.75
CA ALA A 314 -4.72 25.42 17.53
C ALA A 314 -4.28 26.86 17.87
N LEU A 315 -3.02 27.03 18.32
CA LEU A 315 -2.45 28.33 18.68
C LEU A 315 -2.20 29.23 17.47
N GLY A 316 -1.86 28.65 16.31
CA GLY A 316 -1.60 29.44 15.10
C GLY A 316 -0.48 30.46 15.33
N ASN A 317 -0.81 31.75 15.24
CA ASN A 317 0.15 32.84 15.40
C ASN A 317 0.70 32.97 16.83
N ASP A 318 -0.06 32.52 17.84
CA ASP A 318 0.34 32.60 19.25
C ASP A 318 1.29 31.47 19.65
N TRP A 319 1.66 30.59 18.71
CA TRP A 319 2.54 29.46 18.95
C TRP A 319 3.88 29.87 19.58
N GLU A 320 4.58 30.86 19.00
CA GLU A 320 5.90 31.25 19.50
C GLU A 320 5.85 31.84 20.92
N ILE A 321 4.72 32.44 21.31
CA ILE A 321 4.50 32.98 22.66
C ILE A 321 4.43 31.83 23.69
N HIS A 322 3.72 30.75 23.35
CA HIS A 322 3.44 29.65 24.27
C HIS A 322 4.34 28.43 24.08
N LYS A 323 5.30 28.49 23.16
CA LYS A 323 6.14 27.35 22.74
C LYS A 323 6.84 26.65 23.89
N ALA A 324 7.51 27.40 24.77
CA ALA A 324 8.25 26.83 25.90
C ALA A 324 7.30 26.07 26.84
N PHE A 325 6.24 26.75 27.29
CA PHE A 325 5.20 26.13 28.12
C PHE A 325 4.63 24.85 27.51
N VAL A 326 4.33 24.88 26.21
CA VAL A 326 3.77 23.73 25.50
C VAL A 326 4.75 22.57 25.45
N LEU A 327 6.03 22.81 25.14
CA LEU A 327 7.06 21.78 25.07
C LEU A 327 7.33 21.13 26.43
N ASP A 328 7.20 21.88 27.52
CA ASP A 328 7.44 21.38 28.88
C ASP A 328 6.25 20.57 29.43
N ASN A 329 5.01 20.97 29.11
CA ASN A 329 3.82 20.44 29.78
C ASN A 329 3.03 19.43 28.94
N VAL A 330 2.91 19.63 27.62
CA VAL A 330 2.07 18.76 26.77
C VAL A 330 2.59 17.32 26.72
N PRO A 331 3.91 17.04 26.60
CA PRO A 331 4.41 15.68 26.63
C PRO A 331 4.01 14.90 27.88
N GLU A 332 4.06 15.54 29.05
CA GLU A 332 3.69 14.91 30.33
C GLU A 332 2.19 14.63 30.41
N ILE A 333 1.35 15.55 29.92
CA ILE A 333 -0.10 15.34 29.82
C ILE A 333 -0.41 14.16 28.90
N VAL A 334 0.26 14.04 27.74
CA VAL A 334 0.02 12.95 26.79
C VAL A 334 0.44 11.60 27.37
N ARG A 335 1.57 11.56 28.08
CA ARG A 335 2.10 10.34 28.72
C ARG A 335 1.33 9.93 29.97
N SER A 336 0.47 10.82 30.50
CA SER A 336 -0.34 10.50 31.66
C SER A 336 -1.42 9.47 31.29
N ASN A 337 -1.42 8.33 31.99
CA ASN A 337 -2.41 7.25 31.81
C ASN A 337 -3.77 7.62 32.45
N LEU A 338 -4.33 8.77 32.05
CA LEU A 338 -5.57 9.29 32.62
C LEU A 338 -6.79 8.48 32.13
N LYS A 339 -7.70 8.18 33.06
CA LYS A 339 -8.98 7.53 32.76
C LYS A 339 -9.82 8.47 31.87
N GLY A 340 -10.05 8.08 30.62
CA GLY A 340 -10.75 8.89 29.61
C GLY A 340 -9.85 9.55 28.56
N GLY A 341 -8.53 9.42 28.68
CA GLY A 341 -7.56 9.99 27.74
C GLY A 341 -7.10 11.40 28.09
N TYR A 342 -6.10 11.91 27.36
CA TYR A 342 -5.41 13.16 27.70
C TYR A 342 -6.05 14.43 27.13
N ILE A 343 -7.07 14.30 26.25
CA ILE A 343 -7.54 15.41 25.42
C ILE A 343 -8.28 16.49 26.21
N ASP A 344 -9.16 16.12 27.13
CA ASP A 344 -9.92 17.10 27.93
C ASP A 344 -9.05 17.79 28.98
N PRO A 345 -8.14 17.09 29.69
CA PRO A 345 -7.10 17.72 30.49
C PRO A 345 -6.26 18.71 29.68
N LEU A 346 -5.83 18.33 28.47
CA LEU A 346 -5.08 19.20 27.58
C LEU A 346 -5.87 20.46 27.19
N LYS A 347 -7.16 20.32 26.83
CA LYS A 347 -8.03 21.46 26.55
C LYS A 347 -8.15 22.40 27.75
N ALA A 348 -8.31 21.86 28.95
CA ALA A 348 -8.43 22.67 30.17
C ALA A 348 -7.17 23.50 30.43
N VAL A 349 -5.98 22.88 30.31
CA VAL A 349 -4.69 23.57 30.46
C VAL A 349 -4.53 24.66 29.40
N LEU A 350 -4.84 24.37 28.13
CA LEU A 350 -4.72 25.35 27.05
C LEU A 350 -5.70 26.53 27.18
N LYS A 351 -6.92 26.30 27.67
CA LYS A 351 -7.86 27.38 27.97
C LYS A 351 -7.33 28.31 29.06
N LYS A 352 -6.80 27.72 30.13
CA LYS A 352 -6.38 28.46 31.31
C LYS A 352 -5.08 29.22 31.09
N GLU A 353 -4.05 28.52 30.61
CA GLU A 353 -2.68 29.03 30.55
C GLU A 353 -2.36 29.69 29.20
N CYS A 354 -2.99 29.22 28.11
CA CYS A 354 -2.76 29.74 26.75
C CYS A 354 -3.95 30.53 26.18
N LYS A 355 -5.03 30.73 26.96
CA LYS A 355 -6.23 31.48 26.57
C LYS A 355 -6.84 31.04 25.22
N VAL A 356 -6.72 29.75 24.88
CA VAL A 356 -7.18 29.21 23.59
C VAL A 356 -8.70 29.13 23.56
N SER A 357 -9.32 29.71 22.52
CA SER A 357 -10.78 29.66 22.31
C SER A 357 -11.30 28.24 22.00
N ASP A 358 -12.56 27.95 22.31
CA ASP A 358 -13.21 26.67 21.99
C ASP A 358 -13.12 26.31 20.50
N LYS A 359 -13.30 27.30 19.62
CA LYS A 359 -13.18 27.12 18.17
C LYS A 359 -11.76 26.70 17.76
N ALA A 360 -10.73 27.22 18.44
CA ALA A 360 -9.35 26.85 18.18
C ALA A 360 -9.02 25.46 18.74
N LEU A 361 -9.60 25.06 19.87
CA LEU A 361 -9.42 23.71 20.43
C LEU A 361 -9.96 22.59 19.53
N ASN A 362 -10.95 22.89 18.68
CA ASN A 362 -11.42 21.95 17.65
C ASN A 362 -10.36 21.61 16.60
N LYS A 363 -9.26 22.38 16.53
CA LYS A 363 -8.13 22.14 15.62
C LYS A 363 -7.05 21.22 16.21
N LEU A 364 -7.21 20.77 17.46
CA LEU A 364 -6.30 19.80 18.08
C LEU A 364 -6.32 18.46 17.33
N TYR A 365 -5.15 17.85 17.23
CA TYR A 365 -5.00 16.53 16.63
C TYR A 365 -5.16 15.48 17.72
N HIS A 366 -6.17 14.63 17.59
CA HIS A 366 -6.42 13.54 18.51
C HIS A 366 -6.99 12.34 17.76
N HIS A 367 -6.69 11.13 18.23
CA HIS A 367 -7.19 9.89 17.60
C HIS A 367 -8.72 9.81 17.67
N SER A 368 -9.32 10.42 18.71
CA SER A 368 -10.77 10.60 18.86
C SER A 368 -11.33 11.82 18.11
N SER A 369 -10.54 12.62 17.39
CA SER A 369 -11.09 13.69 16.54
C SER A 369 -11.96 13.15 15.39
N ALA A 370 -11.91 11.85 15.12
CA ALA A 370 -12.82 11.14 14.22
C ALA A 370 -14.05 10.54 14.94
N ILE A 371 -14.08 10.59 16.27
CA ILE A 371 -15.22 10.20 17.08
C ILE A 371 -15.96 11.50 17.34
N ASP A 372 -16.88 11.83 16.44
CA ASP A 372 -17.91 12.82 16.74
C ASP A 372 -18.51 12.41 18.08
N THR A 373 -18.53 13.34 19.06
CA THR A 373 -19.17 13.10 20.34
C THR A 373 -20.60 12.67 20.04
N LYS A 374 -20.87 11.37 20.10
CA LYS A 374 -22.15 10.81 19.68
C LYS A 374 -23.22 11.40 20.59
N VAL A 375 -23.98 12.34 20.05
CA VAL A 375 -25.34 12.56 20.51
C VAL A 375 -26.00 11.19 20.45
N LEU A 376 -26.52 10.71 21.58
CA LEU A 376 -27.22 9.44 21.63
C LEU A 376 -28.47 9.60 20.76
N LEU A 377 -28.45 9.03 19.55
CA LEU A 377 -29.59 9.12 18.64
C LEU A 377 -30.72 8.22 19.17
N GLU A 378 -31.96 8.64 18.92
CA GLU A 378 -33.12 7.80 19.23
C GLU A 378 -33.31 6.65 18.22
N ARG A 379 -32.88 6.85 16.98
CA ARG A 379 -32.90 5.82 15.93
C ARG A 379 -31.78 6.04 14.92
N LEU A 380 -31.55 5.06 14.04
CA LEU A 380 -30.57 5.22 12.97
C LEU A 380 -31.05 6.25 11.93
N PRO A 381 -30.19 7.18 11.49
CA PRO A 381 -30.60 8.35 10.72
C PRO A 381 -31.09 7.99 9.31
N LEU A 382 -32.15 8.67 8.89
CA LEU A 382 -32.76 8.57 7.56
C LEU A 382 -32.56 9.88 6.80
N GLY A 383 -32.63 9.82 5.48
CA GLY A 383 -32.55 10.99 4.60
C GLY A 383 -31.26 11.05 3.79
N ALA A 384 -31.18 12.07 2.92
CA ALA A 384 -30.16 12.16 1.89
C ALA A 384 -28.73 12.15 2.44
N ASP A 385 -28.48 12.82 3.58
CA ASP A 385 -27.14 12.89 4.17
C ASP A 385 -26.68 11.55 4.75
N ALA A 386 -27.58 10.83 5.46
CA ALA A 386 -27.31 9.50 5.98
C ALA A 386 -27.13 8.47 4.86
N ASP A 387 -27.92 8.58 3.80
CA ASP A 387 -27.77 7.74 2.60
C ASP A 387 -26.43 7.99 1.93
N LYS A 388 -26.02 9.25 1.83
CA LYS A 388 -24.71 9.64 1.28
C LYS A 388 -23.56 9.10 2.14
N GLU A 389 -23.70 9.07 3.45
CA GLU A 389 -22.71 8.47 4.37
C GLU A 389 -22.53 6.97 4.09
N ILE A 390 -23.63 6.22 3.97
CA ILE A 390 -23.58 4.79 3.63
C ILE A 390 -23.00 4.59 2.23
N GLN A 391 -23.42 5.41 1.25
CA GLN A 391 -22.96 5.32 -0.14
C GLN A 391 -21.51 5.77 -0.35
N ASN A 392 -20.90 6.49 0.60
CA ASN A 392 -19.47 6.79 0.56
C ASN A 392 -18.60 5.53 0.70
N ILE A 393 -19.17 4.40 1.12
CA ILE A 393 -18.52 3.09 1.13
C ILE A 393 -18.44 2.54 -0.29
N LYS A 394 -17.26 2.04 -0.69
CA LYS A 394 -17.02 1.60 -2.08
C LYS A 394 -17.52 0.19 -2.42
N ASN A 395 -17.93 -0.61 -1.44
CA ASN A 395 -18.34 -2.00 -1.66
C ASN A 395 -19.88 -2.11 -1.69
N PRO A 396 -20.49 -2.36 -2.87
CA PRO A 396 -21.95 -2.46 -3.00
C PRO A 396 -22.59 -3.48 -2.06
N VAL A 397 -21.92 -4.61 -1.80
CA VAL A 397 -22.44 -5.65 -0.89
C VAL A 397 -22.56 -5.12 0.54
N VAL A 398 -21.56 -4.35 0.98
CA VAL A 398 -21.57 -3.73 2.31
C VAL A 398 -22.62 -2.62 2.39
N ILE A 399 -22.76 -1.82 1.33
CA ILE A 399 -23.79 -0.78 1.23
C ILE A 399 -25.19 -1.39 1.41
N THR A 400 -25.52 -2.45 0.66
CA THR A 400 -26.81 -3.14 0.77
C THR A 400 -27.03 -3.69 2.16
N ALA A 401 -26.04 -4.36 2.75
CA ALA A 401 -26.14 -4.89 4.11
C ALA A 401 -26.40 -3.80 5.16
N LEU A 402 -25.74 -2.65 5.05
CA LEU A 402 -25.95 -1.52 5.97
C LEU A 402 -27.34 -0.90 5.83
N PHE A 403 -27.88 -0.79 4.61
CA PHE A 403 -29.26 -0.33 4.41
C PHE A 403 -30.28 -1.29 5.02
N GLU A 404 -30.09 -2.60 4.89
CA GLU A 404 -30.98 -3.60 5.49
C GLU A 404 -30.86 -3.63 7.02
N ILE A 405 -29.64 -3.52 7.58
CA ILE A 405 -29.44 -3.36 9.03
C ILE A 405 -30.15 -2.10 9.52
N ARG A 406 -30.03 -0.98 8.80
CA ARG A 406 -30.68 0.28 9.18
C ARG A 406 -32.20 0.12 9.25
N LYS A 407 -32.81 -0.51 8.24
CA LYS A 407 -34.25 -0.81 8.22
C LYS A 407 -34.66 -1.69 9.39
N LEU A 408 -33.96 -2.80 9.59
CA LEU A 408 -34.28 -3.77 10.64
C LEU A 408 -34.20 -3.15 12.03
N VAL A 409 -33.10 -2.45 12.35
CA VAL A 409 -32.93 -1.80 13.66
C VAL A 409 -34.00 -0.73 13.87
N ASN A 410 -34.29 0.07 12.85
CA ASN A 410 -35.33 1.09 12.94
C ASN A 410 -36.73 0.50 13.14
N GLN A 411 -37.03 -0.65 12.52
CA GLN A 411 -38.29 -1.36 12.70
C GLN A 411 -38.39 -1.97 14.11
N ILE A 412 -37.31 -2.56 14.63
CA ILE A 412 -37.27 -3.07 16.01
C ILE A 412 -37.57 -1.94 17.01
N ILE A 413 -37.01 -0.75 16.77
CA ILE A 413 -37.28 0.43 17.60
C ILE A 413 -38.75 0.85 17.52
N ASP A 414 -39.35 0.81 16.32
CA ASP A 414 -40.76 1.17 16.13
C ASP A 414 -41.71 0.16 16.82
N ASP A 415 -41.40 -1.14 16.76
CA ASP A 415 -42.27 -2.21 17.28
C ASP A 415 -42.08 -2.47 18.79
N TYR A 416 -40.85 -2.33 19.32
CA TYR A 416 -40.48 -2.76 20.68
C TYR A 416 -39.81 -1.66 21.53
N GLY A 417 -39.56 -0.48 20.96
CA GLY A 417 -38.82 0.59 21.62
C GLY A 417 -37.30 0.43 21.53
N LYS A 418 -36.59 1.39 22.12
CA LYS A 418 -35.12 1.48 22.04
C LYS A 418 -34.46 0.34 22.80
N PRO A 419 -33.59 -0.48 22.17
CA PRO A 419 -32.88 -1.54 22.86
C PRO A 419 -31.82 -0.98 23.81
N ASP A 420 -31.65 -1.61 24.98
CA ASP A 420 -30.59 -1.26 25.94
C ASP A 420 -29.19 -1.60 25.41
N GLU A 421 -29.08 -2.69 24.66
CA GLU A 421 -27.82 -3.17 24.07
C GLU A 421 -28.05 -3.76 22.68
N ILE A 422 -27.15 -3.44 21.74
CA ILE A 422 -27.09 -4.09 20.42
C ILE A 422 -25.77 -4.84 20.32
N LYS A 423 -25.83 -6.17 20.29
CA LYS A 423 -24.66 -7.04 20.07
C LYS A 423 -24.50 -7.28 18.58
N VAL A 424 -23.43 -6.74 18.01
CA VAL A 424 -23.13 -6.90 16.58
C VAL A 424 -22.02 -7.94 16.41
N GLU A 425 -22.36 -9.06 15.77
CA GLU A 425 -21.35 -10.01 15.28
C GLU A 425 -20.92 -9.60 13.88
N MET A 426 -19.65 -9.19 13.73
CA MET A 426 -19.10 -8.90 12.41
C MET A 426 -18.66 -10.19 11.75
N ALA A 427 -19.35 -10.62 10.70
CA ALA A 427 -18.83 -11.64 9.81
C ALA A 427 -17.50 -11.13 9.20
N ARG A 428 -16.39 -11.78 9.56
CA ARG A 428 -15.04 -11.45 9.05
C ARG A 428 -14.99 -11.50 7.52
N ASP A 429 -15.95 -12.18 6.90
CA ASP A 429 -16.06 -12.47 5.47
C ASP A 429 -16.54 -11.31 4.59
N LEU A 430 -17.26 -10.32 5.15
CA LEU A 430 -17.81 -9.21 4.36
C LEU A 430 -16.74 -8.31 3.71
N LYS A 431 -15.54 -8.26 4.31
CA LYS A 431 -14.36 -7.55 3.76
C LYS A 431 -13.45 -8.42 2.89
N ILE A 432 -13.74 -9.71 2.72
CA ILE A 432 -12.79 -10.65 2.10
C ILE A 432 -12.82 -10.52 0.57
N SER A 433 -11.66 -10.21 -0.01
CA SER A 433 -11.47 -10.12 -1.45
C SER A 433 -11.78 -11.45 -2.15
N LYS A 434 -12.06 -11.42 -3.46
CA LYS A 434 -12.29 -12.65 -4.25
C LYS A 434 -11.12 -13.64 -4.14
N SER A 435 -9.88 -13.15 -4.11
CA SER A 435 -8.69 -14.00 -3.94
C SER A 435 -8.71 -14.73 -2.60
N LYS A 436 -8.90 -14.00 -1.50
CA LYS A 436 -8.89 -14.60 -0.17
C LYS A 436 -10.08 -15.53 0.06
N ARG A 437 -11.24 -15.28 -0.59
CA ARG A 437 -12.35 -16.24 -0.67
C ARG A 437 -11.97 -17.52 -1.40
N ASN A 438 -11.19 -17.42 -2.48
CA ASN A 438 -10.68 -18.61 -3.18
C ASN A 438 -9.65 -19.36 -2.34
N ASP A 439 -8.80 -18.67 -1.59
CA ASP A 439 -7.84 -19.31 -0.69
C ASP A 439 -8.56 -20.06 0.44
N ILE A 440 -9.58 -19.44 1.05
CA ILE A 440 -10.46 -20.11 2.04
C ILE A 440 -11.13 -21.34 1.42
N ARG A 441 -11.66 -21.24 0.19
CA ARG A 441 -12.25 -22.40 -0.50
C ARG A 441 -11.23 -23.51 -0.80
N ARG A 442 -9.99 -23.15 -1.16
CA ARG A 442 -8.91 -24.13 -1.37
C ARG A 442 -8.56 -24.82 -0.06
N GLU A 443 -8.48 -24.06 1.02
CA GLU A 443 -8.23 -24.58 2.36
C GLU A 443 -9.35 -25.51 2.81
N GLN A 444 -10.62 -25.12 2.62
CA GLN A 444 -11.78 -25.99 2.88
C GLN A 444 -11.71 -27.30 2.08
N LYS A 445 -11.37 -27.23 0.79
CA LYS A 445 -11.18 -28.45 -0.04
C LYS A 445 -10.00 -29.30 0.44
N ARG A 446 -8.93 -28.69 0.95
CA ARG A 446 -7.80 -29.41 1.53
C ARG A 446 -8.23 -30.15 2.79
N LEU A 447 -8.90 -29.45 3.71
CA LEU A 447 -9.43 -30.02 4.94
C LEU A 447 -10.46 -31.13 4.68
N GLU A 448 -11.31 -30.97 3.64
CA GLU A 448 -12.26 -32.00 3.20
C GLU A 448 -11.55 -33.26 2.71
N ARG A 449 -10.55 -33.12 1.82
CA ARG A 449 -9.71 -34.26 1.38
C ARG A 449 -9.00 -34.93 2.53
N GLU A 450 -8.49 -34.15 3.47
CA GLU A 450 -7.82 -34.68 4.65
C GLU A 450 -8.80 -35.43 5.57
N ASN A 451 -10.01 -34.90 5.77
CA ASN A 451 -11.08 -35.60 6.48
C ASN A 451 -11.46 -36.90 5.78
N ASP A 452 -11.55 -36.91 4.44
CA ASP A 452 -11.89 -38.12 3.69
C ASP A 452 -10.77 -39.17 3.74
N ARG A 453 -9.50 -38.75 3.74
CA ARG A 453 -8.37 -39.64 4.04
C ARG A 453 -8.51 -40.24 5.44
N VAL A 454 -8.75 -39.41 6.45
CA VAL A 454 -8.89 -39.88 7.84
C VAL A 454 -10.08 -40.83 7.98
N LYS A 455 -11.21 -40.57 7.31
CA LYS A 455 -12.34 -41.51 7.28
C LYS A 455 -11.93 -42.87 6.70
N ALA A 456 -11.20 -42.91 5.58
CA ALA A 456 -10.72 -44.16 5.01
C ALA A 456 -9.80 -44.94 5.98
N GLU A 457 -8.95 -44.23 6.73
CA GLU A 457 -8.14 -44.85 7.79
C GLU A 457 -9.00 -45.39 8.93
N LEU A 458 -10.01 -44.62 9.37
CA LEU A 458 -10.98 -45.05 10.39
C LEU A 458 -11.75 -46.31 9.94
N ASP A 459 -12.16 -46.39 8.67
CA ASP A 459 -12.79 -47.57 8.09
C ASP A 459 -11.85 -48.79 8.15
N TYR A 460 -10.57 -48.61 7.79
CA TYR A 460 -9.56 -49.69 7.84
C TYR A 460 -9.36 -50.27 9.24
N ILE A 461 -9.39 -49.42 10.27
CA ILE A 461 -9.28 -49.83 11.69
C ILE A 461 -10.63 -50.17 12.33
N GLY A 462 -11.73 -50.17 11.56
CA GLY A 462 -13.07 -50.55 12.03
C GLY A 462 -13.73 -49.55 12.98
N GLN A 463 -13.38 -48.26 12.89
CA GLN A 463 -13.91 -47.19 13.76
C GLN A 463 -14.95 -46.31 13.06
N ARG A 464 -15.88 -45.75 13.83
CA ARG A 464 -16.97 -44.91 13.29
C ARG A 464 -16.49 -43.50 12.95
N HIS A 465 -17.10 -42.90 11.93
CA HIS A 465 -16.86 -41.51 11.48
C HIS A 465 -17.56 -40.46 12.35
N THR A 466 -17.18 -40.34 13.62
CA THR A 466 -17.63 -39.24 14.48
C THR A 466 -16.67 -38.04 14.38
N HIS A 467 -17.17 -36.84 14.68
CA HIS A 467 -16.31 -35.65 14.75
C HIS A 467 -15.15 -35.86 15.73
N ASP A 468 -15.42 -36.47 16.88
CA ASP A 468 -14.41 -36.76 17.91
C ASP A 468 -13.35 -37.75 17.43
N ASN A 469 -13.74 -38.84 16.75
CA ASN A 469 -12.80 -39.83 16.23
C ASN A 469 -11.88 -39.25 15.14
N ILE A 470 -12.44 -38.45 14.24
CA ILE A 470 -11.66 -37.74 13.21
C ILE A 470 -10.69 -36.77 13.87
N LEU A 471 -11.13 -36.02 14.88
CA LEU A 471 -10.30 -35.07 15.61
C LEU A 471 -9.17 -35.78 16.38
N LYS A 472 -9.46 -36.87 17.09
CA LYS A 472 -8.45 -37.69 17.77
C LYS A 472 -7.40 -38.23 16.82
N TYR A 473 -7.83 -38.77 15.67
CA TYR A 473 -6.90 -39.30 14.68
C TYR A 473 -5.97 -38.20 14.11
N LYS A 474 -6.52 -37.01 13.82
CA LYS A 474 -5.71 -35.87 13.36
C LYS A 474 -4.72 -35.38 14.39
N LEU A 475 -5.16 -35.23 15.65
CA LEU A 475 -4.28 -34.81 16.74
C LEU A 475 -3.19 -35.87 17.00
N TRP A 476 -3.49 -37.14 16.82
CA TRP A 476 -2.52 -38.23 16.96
C TRP A 476 -1.42 -38.17 15.92
N GLU A 477 -1.76 -37.94 14.65
CA GLU A 477 -0.76 -37.73 13.60
C GLU A 477 0.04 -36.44 13.82
N GLU A 478 -0.62 -35.34 14.22
CA GLU A 478 0.06 -34.06 14.53
C GLU A 478 1.06 -34.22 15.68
N CYS A 479 0.69 -34.95 16.73
CA CYS A 479 1.54 -35.22 17.88
C CYS A 479 2.60 -36.30 17.60
N ASN A 480 2.88 -36.66 16.34
CA ASN A 480 3.81 -37.73 15.97
C ASN A 480 3.56 -39.05 16.72
N LYS A 481 2.28 -39.35 17.02
CA LYS A 481 1.85 -40.57 17.68
C LYS A 481 2.37 -40.73 19.12
N ILE A 482 2.76 -39.63 19.76
CA ILE A 482 3.20 -39.59 21.16
C ILE A 482 2.30 -38.65 21.98
N CYS A 483 2.15 -38.94 23.27
CA CYS A 483 1.54 -38.04 24.24
C CYS A 483 2.50 -36.87 24.51
N PRO A 484 2.13 -35.61 24.23
CA PRO A 484 3.04 -34.47 24.42
C PRO A 484 3.40 -34.18 25.88
N PHE A 485 2.58 -34.63 26.84
CA PHE A 485 2.86 -34.42 28.27
C PHE A 485 3.70 -35.52 28.90
N THR A 486 3.56 -36.77 28.45
CA THR A 486 4.26 -37.91 29.05
C THR A 486 5.38 -38.48 28.18
N GLY A 487 5.43 -38.11 26.90
CA GLY A 487 6.38 -38.65 25.91
C GLY A 487 6.12 -40.10 25.51
N ARG A 488 5.06 -40.74 26.03
CA ARG A 488 4.72 -42.14 25.71
C ARG A 488 4.16 -42.25 24.30
N ASN A 489 4.53 -43.31 23.59
CA ASN A 489 3.88 -43.68 22.33
C ASN A 489 2.42 -44.04 22.58
N ILE A 490 1.55 -43.54 21.71
CA ILE A 490 0.11 -43.85 21.68
C ILE A 490 -0.12 -44.74 20.46
N GLU A 491 -0.56 -45.98 20.68
CA GLU A 491 -0.97 -46.84 19.58
C GLU A 491 -2.34 -46.43 19.03
N VAL A 492 -2.60 -46.71 17.75
CA VAL A 492 -3.88 -46.33 17.09
C VAL A 492 -5.09 -46.87 17.84
N ASN A 493 -5.00 -48.11 18.34
CA ASN A 493 -6.10 -48.75 19.06
C ASN A 493 -6.41 -48.06 20.40
N GLN A 494 -5.41 -47.44 21.03
CA GLN A 494 -5.58 -46.74 22.31
C GLN A 494 -6.39 -45.45 22.17
N LEU A 495 -6.36 -44.80 21.00
CA LEU A 495 -7.10 -43.55 20.74
C LEU A 495 -8.61 -43.67 21.01
N PHE A 496 -9.16 -44.86 20.75
CA PHE A 496 -10.61 -45.12 20.81
C PHE A 496 -11.00 -45.95 22.05
N SER A 497 -10.03 -46.31 22.90
CA SER A 497 -10.23 -47.12 24.10
C SER A 497 -10.75 -46.34 25.32
N GLY A 498 -10.67 -45.00 25.27
CA GLY A 498 -10.94 -44.12 26.41
C GLY A 498 -9.71 -43.82 27.28
N GLU A 499 -8.59 -44.51 27.06
CA GLU A 499 -7.31 -44.24 27.73
C GLU A 499 -6.70 -42.88 27.32
N VAL A 500 -7.08 -42.36 26.15
CA VAL A 500 -6.58 -41.11 25.58
C VAL A 500 -7.73 -40.12 25.42
N GLN A 501 -7.54 -38.91 25.93
CA GLN A 501 -8.51 -37.81 25.88
C GLN A 501 -7.97 -36.62 25.11
N ILE A 502 -8.89 -35.84 24.55
CA ILE A 502 -8.55 -34.54 23.97
C ILE A 502 -8.45 -33.54 25.11
N GLU A 503 -7.27 -32.94 25.28
CA GLU A 503 -6.99 -31.96 26.32
C GLU A 503 -6.80 -30.56 25.70
N HIS A 504 -7.22 -29.51 26.42
CA HIS A 504 -6.93 -28.14 26.02
C HIS A 504 -5.57 -27.70 26.54
N ILE A 505 -4.65 -27.33 25.65
CA ILE A 505 -3.30 -26.86 26.01
C ILE A 505 -3.39 -25.65 26.96
N HIS A 506 -4.26 -24.69 26.63
CA HIS A 506 -4.67 -23.63 27.53
C HIS A 506 -6.11 -23.87 28.00
N PRO A 507 -6.36 -23.90 29.32
CA PRO A 507 -7.68 -24.21 29.87
C PRO A 507 -8.79 -23.39 29.22
N TRP A 508 -9.84 -24.07 28.73
CA TRP A 508 -10.95 -23.42 28.04
C TRP A 508 -11.63 -22.34 28.91
N SER A 509 -11.76 -22.57 30.21
CA SER A 509 -12.34 -21.60 31.17
C SER A 509 -11.59 -20.26 31.25
N LYS A 510 -10.33 -20.23 30.80
CA LYS A 510 -9.49 -19.01 30.77
C LYS A 510 -9.31 -18.45 29.36
N SER A 511 -9.19 -19.32 28.36
CA SER A 511 -8.86 -18.92 26.99
C SER A 511 -10.10 -18.73 26.11
N LEU A 512 -11.21 -19.41 26.45
CA LEU A 512 -12.39 -19.61 25.58
C LEU A 512 -12.01 -20.11 24.18
N ASN A 513 -10.83 -20.73 24.03
CA ASN A 513 -10.29 -21.15 22.76
C ASN A 513 -10.50 -22.65 22.56
N ASP A 514 -11.50 -23.00 21.74
CA ASP A 514 -11.80 -24.40 21.37
C ASP A 514 -11.23 -24.80 19.99
N SER A 515 -10.32 -23.99 19.43
CA SER A 515 -9.72 -24.28 18.12
C SER A 515 -8.81 -25.51 18.17
N PHE A 516 -8.60 -26.14 17.01
CA PHE A 516 -7.69 -27.27 16.84
C PHE A 516 -6.29 -26.97 17.42
N MET A 517 -5.78 -25.74 17.24
CA MET A 517 -4.48 -25.30 17.74
C MET A 517 -4.34 -25.29 19.27
N ASN A 518 -5.45 -25.36 20.01
CA ASN A 518 -5.46 -25.41 21.46
C ASN A 518 -5.85 -26.80 21.99
N LYS A 519 -5.93 -27.80 21.12
CA LYS A 519 -6.28 -29.18 21.49
C LYS A 519 -5.06 -30.07 21.30
N THR A 520 -4.92 -31.06 22.17
CA THR A 520 -3.88 -32.09 22.09
C THR A 520 -4.43 -33.42 22.62
N LEU A 521 -3.60 -34.47 22.65
CA LEU A 521 -3.95 -35.76 23.21
C LEU A 521 -3.13 -36.05 24.46
N CYS A 522 -3.78 -36.56 25.51
CA CYS A 522 -3.09 -37.09 26.67
C CYS A 522 -3.73 -38.38 27.18
#